data_AF-A0A1B8J6V4-F1
#
_entry.id   AF-A0A1B8J6V4-F1
#
_cell.length_a   1.000
_cell.length_b   1.000
_cell.length_c   1.000
_cell.angle_alpha   90.00
_cell.angle_beta   90.00
_cell.angle_gamma   90.00
#
_symmetry.space_group_name_H-M   'P 1'
#
loop_
_entity.id
_entity.type
_entity.pdbx_description
1 polymer ?
#
loop_
_entity_poly.entity_id
_entity_poly.type
_entity_poly.pdbx_seq_one_letter_code
_entity_poly.pdbx_strand_id
1 'polypeptide(L)'
;MSQGARKNTRQTLRQITRQNTLQNARQKSENPREKHRNHIINASAKPDIDSIGIDPIGIDSKSARQNPHSHMPHTRQTRHTPAFSLIELVFVIALFGVLIAALPYTLSIAKKSCYHSIANNLAAAQEQISLLYAAHTLASTRPAQSEVMAIIDAHRIDSKNCFFGLTRGRLGAKASGASVNFTIEPSDFSVQPSFKCPFSTSALCREILLRTKSK
;
A
#
# COMPACT_ATOMS: atom_id res chain seq x y z
N MET A 1 31.52 -34.59 36.91
CA MET A 1 31.60 -33.22 36.36
C MET A 1 30.49 -32.98 35.34
N SER A 2 29.27 -32.58 35.70
CA SER A 2 28.24 -32.12 34.73
C SER A 2 27.03 -31.44 35.37
N GLN A 3 27.25 -30.44 36.24
CA GLN A 3 26.16 -29.60 36.78
C GLN A 3 26.33 -28.10 36.47
N GLY A 4 27.45 -27.69 35.87
CA GLY A 4 27.72 -26.28 35.53
C GLY A 4 27.02 -25.78 34.26
N ALA A 5 26.82 -26.64 33.25
CA ALA A 5 26.33 -26.20 31.94
C ALA A 5 24.84 -25.84 31.89
N ARG A 6 24.00 -26.43 32.75
CA ARG A 6 22.54 -26.20 32.75
C ARG A 6 22.10 -24.85 33.33
N LYS A 7 22.94 -24.18 34.13
CA LYS A 7 22.58 -22.90 34.77
C LYS A 7 22.69 -21.72 33.80
N ASN A 8 23.59 -21.79 32.82
CA ASN A 8 23.85 -20.68 31.91
C ASN A 8 22.73 -20.53 30.85
N THR A 9 22.21 -21.63 30.31
CA THR A 9 21.16 -21.62 29.28
C THR A 9 19.84 -21.01 29.76
N ARG A 10 19.49 -21.18 31.06
CA ARG A 10 18.29 -20.58 31.64
C ARG A 10 18.40 -19.07 31.83
N GLN A 11 19.62 -18.53 32.02
CA GLN A 11 19.82 -17.09 32.13
C GLN A 11 19.76 -16.41 30.77
N THR A 12 20.33 -17.02 29.72
CA THR A 12 20.27 -16.49 28.36
C THR A 12 18.84 -16.44 27.82
N LEU A 13 18.04 -17.49 28.07
CA LEU A 13 16.64 -17.52 27.63
C LEU A 13 15.80 -16.40 28.27
N ARG A 14 16.04 -16.09 29.54
CA ARG A 14 15.36 -14.99 30.24
C ARG A 14 15.75 -13.60 29.72
N GLN A 15 16.98 -13.42 29.25
CA GLN A 15 17.41 -12.15 28.64
C GLN A 15 16.78 -11.94 27.26
N ILE A 16 16.68 -12.99 26.44
CA ILE A 16 16.06 -12.91 25.10
C ILE A 16 14.55 -12.60 25.23
N THR A 17 13.85 -13.24 26.15
CA THR A 17 12.42 -12.95 26.39
C THR A 17 12.19 -11.50 26.82
N ARG A 18 13.07 -10.93 27.67
CA ARG A 18 12.98 -9.52 28.06
C ARG A 18 13.22 -8.55 26.89
N GLN A 19 14.16 -8.84 26.00
CA GLN A 19 14.41 -7.96 24.84
C GLN A 19 13.25 -7.97 23.84
N ASN A 20 12.66 -9.13 23.54
CA ASN A 20 11.50 -9.20 22.64
C ASN A 20 10.26 -8.52 23.22
N THR A 21 10.06 -8.59 24.54
CA THR A 21 8.93 -7.91 25.20
C THR A 21 9.06 -6.38 25.12
N LEU A 22 10.28 -5.84 25.22
CA LEU A 22 10.55 -4.41 25.10
C LEU A 22 10.43 -3.90 23.65
N GLN A 23 10.81 -4.71 22.66
CA GLN A 23 10.61 -4.34 21.25
C GLN A 23 9.13 -4.34 20.84
N ASN A 24 8.35 -5.33 21.28
CA ASN A 24 6.90 -5.33 21.05
C ASN A 24 6.18 -4.17 21.76
N ALA A 25 6.66 -3.75 22.95
CA ALA A 25 6.12 -2.59 23.64
C ALA A 25 6.43 -1.27 22.91
N ARG A 26 7.60 -1.15 22.27
CA ARG A 26 7.94 0.03 21.44
C ARG A 26 7.08 0.12 20.19
N GLN A 27 6.86 -0.98 19.48
CA GLN A 27 5.98 -0.99 18.29
C GLN A 27 4.52 -0.68 18.65
N LYS A 28 4.07 -1.02 19.86
CA LYS A 28 2.71 -0.70 20.33
C LYS A 28 2.55 0.76 20.79
N SER A 29 3.65 1.51 20.96
CA SER A 29 3.63 2.92 21.37
C SER A 29 3.64 3.91 20.19
N GLU A 30 4.00 3.46 18.98
CA GLU A 30 3.82 4.24 17.75
C GLU A 30 2.45 3.91 17.13
N ASN A 31 1.44 4.67 17.56
CA ASN A 31 0.19 5.03 16.88
C ASN A 31 -1.06 4.93 17.79
N PRO A 32 -1.26 5.88 18.73
CA PRO A 32 -2.56 6.12 19.33
C PRO A 32 -3.43 7.09 18.51
N ARG A 33 -2.98 7.58 17.34
CA ARG A 33 -3.63 8.70 16.64
C ARG A 33 -4.40 8.32 15.37
N GLU A 34 -4.71 7.04 15.20
CA GLU A 34 -5.49 6.55 14.05
C GLU A 34 -6.57 5.54 14.45
N LYS A 35 -7.16 5.71 15.64
CA LYS A 35 -8.32 4.92 16.11
C LYS A 35 -9.55 5.75 16.46
N HIS A 36 -9.69 6.93 15.85
CA HIS A 36 -10.86 7.79 16.00
C HIS A 36 -11.30 8.44 14.68
N ARG A 37 -11.39 7.63 13.62
CA ARG A 37 -11.96 8.10 12.35
C ARG A 37 -12.73 7.02 11.57
N ASN A 38 -13.42 6.11 12.25
CA ASN A 38 -14.33 5.15 11.59
C ASN A 38 -15.52 4.73 12.49
N HIS A 39 -16.03 5.66 13.28
CA HIS A 39 -17.43 5.63 13.71
C HIS A 39 -17.92 7.07 13.63
N ILE A 40 -19.17 7.24 13.16
CA ILE A 40 -19.95 8.47 12.97
C ILE A 40 -20.31 8.71 11.48
N ILE A 41 -21.49 8.17 11.14
CA ILE A 41 -22.59 8.81 10.39
C ILE A 41 -22.78 8.45 8.90
N ASN A 42 -23.64 7.44 8.69
CA ASN A 42 -24.77 7.55 7.76
C ASN A 42 -25.71 8.66 8.28
N ALA A 43 -25.70 9.82 7.64
CA ALA A 43 -26.83 10.75 7.66
C ALA A 43 -26.77 11.59 6.40
N SER A 44 -27.89 11.54 5.69
CA SER A 44 -28.31 12.48 4.67
C SER A 44 -28.06 13.92 5.09
N ALA A 45 -27.16 14.63 4.40
CA ALA A 45 -27.10 16.08 4.41
C ALA A 45 -26.52 16.64 3.10
N LYS A 46 -27.21 17.66 2.63
CA LYS A 46 -27.07 18.53 1.46
C LYS A 46 -25.66 19.15 1.36
N PRO A 47 -25.05 19.30 0.17
CA PRO A 47 -23.77 20.00 0.06
C PRO A 47 -23.98 21.51 -0.12
N ASP A 48 -23.63 22.28 0.91
CA ASP A 48 -23.24 23.68 0.76
C ASP A 48 -21.75 23.72 0.39
N ILE A 49 -21.48 24.32 -0.76
CA ILE A 49 -20.16 24.55 -1.32
C ILE A 49 -19.73 25.92 -0.82
N ASP A 50 -18.78 25.98 0.10
CA ASP A 50 -18.01 27.21 0.33
C ASP A 50 -16.58 26.89 0.79
N SER A 51 -15.63 27.55 0.11
CA SER A 51 -14.28 27.90 0.57
C SER A 51 -13.22 26.78 0.68
N ILE A 52 -12.59 26.49 -0.46
CA ILE A 52 -11.22 25.93 -0.48
C ILE A 52 -10.24 27.12 -0.42
N GLY A 53 -9.65 27.34 0.75
CA GLY A 53 -8.46 28.17 0.92
C GLY A 53 -7.23 27.37 0.50
N ILE A 54 -6.54 27.85 -0.54
CA ILE A 54 -5.25 27.33 -1.00
C ILE A 54 -4.16 28.23 -0.39
N ASP A 55 -3.36 27.67 0.52
CA ASP A 55 -2.16 28.34 1.03
C ASP A 55 -1.01 28.21 0.02
N PRO A 56 -0.34 29.31 -0.37
CA PRO A 56 0.84 29.23 -1.22
C PRO A 56 2.15 29.04 -0.43
N ILE A 57 3.03 28.29 -1.09
CA ILE A 57 4.39 27.88 -0.73
C ILE A 57 5.30 29.11 -0.53
N GLY A 58 5.94 29.19 0.63
CA GLY A 58 6.98 30.17 0.95
C GLY A 58 8.34 29.77 0.35
N ILE A 59 8.91 30.65 -0.47
CA ILE A 59 10.29 30.56 -0.95
C ILE A 59 11.04 31.77 -0.36
N ASP A 60 11.95 31.49 0.57
CA ASP A 60 12.89 32.47 1.09
C ASP A 60 13.95 32.79 0.02
N SER A 61 14.12 34.08 -0.27
CA SER A 61 15.26 34.58 -1.05
C SER A 61 15.84 35.84 -0.42
N LYS A 62 17.16 35.77 -0.26
CA LYS A 62 18.02 36.65 0.52
C LYS A 62 18.09 38.09 -0.01
N SER A 63 17.99 38.99 0.97
CA SER A 63 18.62 40.31 1.11
C SER A 63 19.86 40.59 0.25
N ALA A 64 19.83 41.68 -0.51
CA ALA A 64 20.87 42.74 -0.48
C ALA A 64 20.53 43.97 -1.35
N ARG A 65 20.89 45.13 -0.78
CA ARG A 65 21.21 46.44 -1.39
C ARG A 65 20.10 47.45 -1.72
N GLN A 66 20.07 48.41 -0.80
CA GLN A 66 19.45 49.73 -0.77
C GLN A 66 20.09 50.69 -1.78
N ASN A 67 19.28 51.49 -2.48
CA ASN A 67 19.69 52.78 -3.03
C ASN A 67 18.46 53.71 -3.09
N PRO A 68 18.49 54.93 -2.52
CA PRO A 68 17.36 55.85 -2.57
C PRO A 68 17.59 56.92 -3.64
N HIS A 69 16.64 57.14 -4.54
CA HIS A 69 16.27 58.50 -4.97
C HIS A 69 15.08 58.54 -5.96
N SER A 70 14.22 59.53 -5.71
CA SER A 70 13.41 60.28 -6.69
C SER A 70 11.96 59.85 -6.94
N HIS A 71 11.08 60.58 -6.24
CA HIS A 71 9.72 60.99 -6.58
C HIS A 71 9.33 61.01 -8.06
N MET A 72 8.22 60.34 -8.44
CA MET A 72 7.18 60.83 -9.38
C MET A 72 5.96 59.85 -9.45
N PRO A 73 4.82 60.21 -10.08
CA PRO A 73 3.49 60.07 -9.49
C PRO A 73 2.83 58.70 -9.64
N HIS A 74 1.88 58.44 -8.74
CA HIS A 74 0.94 57.33 -8.77
C HIS A 74 0.13 57.27 -10.07
N THR A 75 0.51 56.38 -10.98
CA THR A 75 -0.48 55.73 -11.86
C THR A 75 -1.16 54.64 -11.03
N ARG A 76 -2.46 54.85 -10.73
CA ARG A 76 -3.35 53.81 -10.22
C ARG A 76 -3.28 52.61 -11.16
N GLN A 77 -2.47 51.63 -10.81
CA GLN A 77 -2.51 50.32 -11.43
C GLN A 77 -3.80 49.68 -10.97
N THR A 78 -4.87 49.83 -11.77
CA THR A 78 -6.07 49.03 -11.61
C THR A 78 -5.63 47.59 -11.69
N ARG A 79 -5.63 46.90 -10.53
CA ARG A 79 -5.63 45.44 -10.49
C ARG A 79 -6.89 45.00 -11.21
N HIS A 80 -6.81 44.88 -12.53
CA HIS A 80 -7.70 44.05 -13.29
C HIS A 80 -7.39 42.63 -12.85
N THR A 81 -7.97 42.20 -11.72
CA THR A 81 -8.29 40.79 -11.57
C THR A 81 -9.08 40.44 -12.82
N PRO A 82 -8.57 39.58 -13.72
CA PRO A 82 -9.35 39.16 -14.87
C PRO A 82 -10.60 38.51 -14.29
N ALA A 83 -11.72 39.21 -14.39
CA ALA A 83 -13.01 38.65 -14.06
C ALA A 83 -13.24 37.57 -15.11
N PHE A 84 -13.06 36.31 -14.72
CA PHE A 84 -13.37 35.16 -15.56
C PHE A 84 -14.76 35.38 -16.15
N SER A 85 -14.83 35.47 -17.48
CA SER A 85 -16.11 35.64 -18.16
C SER A 85 -16.94 34.38 -17.93
N LEU A 86 -18.23 34.53 -17.60
CA LEU A 86 -19.15 33.40 -17.42
C LEU A 86 -19.16 32.47 -18.65
N ILE A 87 -18.94 33.04 -19.84
CA ILE A 87 -18.83 32.30 -21.10
C ILE A 87 -17.60 31.38 -21.10
N GLU A 88 -16.47 31.86 -20.58
CA GLU A 88 -15.24 31.08 -20.48
C GLU A 88 -15.42 29.89 -19.52
N LEU A 89 -16.09 30.11 -18.39
CA LEU A 89 -16.41 29.04 -17.44
C LEU A 89 -17.32 27.96 -18.06
N VAL A 90 -18.37 28.37 -18.79
CA VAL A 90 -19.27 27.43 -19.48
C VAL A 90 -18.52 26.64 -20.54
N PHE A 91 -17.60 27.28 -21.27
CA PHE A 91 -16.79 26.61 -22.28
C PHE A 91 -15.84 25.56 -21.67
N VAL A 92 -15.21 25.89 -20.53
CA VAL A 92 -14.36 24.96 -19.79
C VAL A 92 -15.17 23.76 -19.28
N ILE A 93 -16.35 23.98 -18.71
CA ILE A 93 -17.23 22.89 -18.25
C ILE A 93 -17.68 22.00 -19.42
N ALA A 94 -18.04 22.59 -20.57
CA ALA A 94 -18.42 21.85 -21.76
C ALA A 94 -17.26 20.99 -22.30
N LEU A 95 -16.05 21.54 -22.34
CA LEU A 95 -14.83 20.80 -22.70
C LEU A 95 -14.58 19.63 -21.75
N PHE A 96 -14.67 19.84 -20.43
CA PHE A 96 -14.54 18.76 -19.46
C PHE A 96 -15.63 17.70 -19.63
N GLY A 97 -16.87 18.09 -19.93
CA GLY A 97 -17.97 17.16 -20.20
C GLY A 97 -17.69 16.24 -21.38
N VAL A 98 -17.20 16.79 -22.50
CA VAL A 98 -16.83 15.99 -23.68
C VAL A 98 -15.62 15.10 -23.39
N LEU A 99 -14.61 15.63 -22.69
CA LEU A 99 -13.42 14.86 -22.34
C LEU A 99 -13.76 13.66 -21.44
N ILE A 100 -14.68 13.87 -20.47
CA ILE A 100 -15.15 12.81 -19.58
C ILE A 100 -16.00 11.79 -20.36
N ALA A 101 -16.84 12.23 -21.30
CA ALA A 101 -17.65 11.33 -22.11
C ALA A 101 -16.81 10.48 -23.10
N ALA A 102 -15.67 10.99 -23.55
CA ALA A 102 -14.81 10.33 -24.53
C ALA A 102 -13.85 9.27 -23.93
N LEU A 103 -13.69 9.24 -22.62
CA LEU A 103 -12.78 8.32 -21.97
C LEU A 103 -13.46 6.95 -21.77
N PRO A 104 -12.84 5.83 -22.20
CA PRO A 104 -13.30 4.49 -21.88
C PRO A 104 -13.02 4.22 -20.39
N TYR A 105 -13.86 4.82 -19.54
CA TYR A 105 -13.67 4.88 -18.11
C TYR A 105 -13.84 3.50 -17.49
N THR A 106 -12.94 3.20 -16.56
CA THR A 106 -13.04 2.20 -15.48
C THR A 106 -12.59 0.76 -15.74
N LEU A 107 -12.90 0.11 -16.87
CA LEU A 107 -12.66 -1.35 -16.96
C LEU A 107 -11.17 -1.72 -17.00
N SER A 108 -10.34 -0.96 -17.71
CA SER A 108 -8.91 -1.27 -17.84
C SER A 108 -8.11 -0.90 -16.59
N ILE A 109 -8.48 0.20 -15.91
CA ILE A 109 -7.80 0.68 -14.70
C ILE A 109 -8.08 -0.26 -13.53
N ALA A 110 -9.34 -0.67 -13.32
CA ALA A 110 -9.69 -1.60 -12.26
C ALA A 110 -8.97 -2.96 -12.42
N LYS A 111 -8.87 -3.46 -13.66
CA LYS A 111 -8.11 -4.67 -13.99
C LYS A 111 -6.63 -4.54 -13.67
N LYS A 112 -5.99 -3.44 -14.11
CA LYS A 112 -4.57 -3.16 -13.83
C LYS A 112 -4.29 -3.00 -12.34
N SER A 113 -5.19 -2.34 -11.61
CA SER A 113 -5.11 -2.20 -10.15
C SER A 113 -5.18 -3.56 -9.45
N CYS A 114 -6.11 -4.43 -9.87
CA CYS A 114 -6.20 -5.78 -9.35
C CYS A 114 -4.91 -6.59 -9.58
N TYR A 115 -4.32 -6.54 -10.79
CA TYR A 115 -3.06 -7.22 -11.07
C TYR A 115 -1.92 -6.73 -10.17
N HIS A 116 -1.86 -5.43 -9.93
CA HIS A 116 -0.86 -4.85 -9.05
C HIS A 116 -1.09 -5.27 -7.59
N SER A 117 -2.34 -5.26 -7.13
CA SER A 117 -2.69 -5.71 -5.77
C SER A 117 -2.34 -7.18 -5.55
N ILE A 118 -2.63 -8.06 -6.51
CA ILE A 118 -2.26 -9.48 -6.45
C ILE A 118 -0.73 -9.64 -6.43
N ALA A 119 -0.01 -8.94 -7.33
CA ALA A 119 1.44 -8.99 -7.38
C ALA A 119 2.10 -8.55 -6.06
N ASN A 120 1.62 -7.46 -5.47
CA ASN A 120 2.13 -6.94 -4.21
C ASN A 120 1.84 -7.88 -3.04
N ASN A 121 0.61 -8.40 -2.93
CA ASN A 121 0.25 -9.35 -1.87
C ASN A 121 1.00 -10.68 -2.00
N LEU A 122 1.22 -11.17 -3.23
CA LEU A 122 2.02 -12.36 -3.48
C LEU A 122 3.48 -12.15 -3.05
N ALA A 123 4.08 -11.02 -3.42
CA ALA A 123 5.46 -10.68 -3.05
C ALA A 123 5.61 -10.50 -1.54
N ALA A 124 4.68 -9.77 -0.89
CA ALA A 124 4.66 -9.57 0.55
C ALA A 124 4.49 -10.89 1.32
N ALA A 125 3.60 -11.78 0.85
CA ALA A 125 3.45 -13.11 1.44
C ALA A 125 4.74 -13.94 1.29
N GLN A 126 5.39 -13.93 0.13
CA GLN A 126 6.67 -14.62 -0.09
C GLN A 126 7.78 -14.07 0.81
N GLU A 127 7.84 -12.76 0.99
CA GLU A 127 8.81 -12.09 1.88
C GLU A 127 8.56 -12.43 3.35
N GLN A 128 7.32 -12.40 3.82
CA GLN A 128 7.02 -12.78 5.21
C GLN A 128 7.30 -14.25 5.48
N ILE A 129 7.01 -15.13 4.51
CA ILE A 129 7.38 -16.55 4.61
C ILE A 129 8.90 -16.71 4.61
N SER A 130 9.65 -15.96 3.79
CA SER A 130 11.12 -16.05 3.79
C SER A 130 11.70 -15.63 5.15
N LEU A 131 11.17 -14.56 5.75
CA LEU A 131 11.56 -14.11 7.08
C LEU A 131 11.20 -15.13 8.16
N LEU A 132 10.02 -15.75 8.09
CA LEU A 132 9.61 -16.82 9.00
C LEU A 132 10.60 -17.99 8.94
N TYR A 133 10.91 -18.48 7.74
CA TYR A 133 11.87 -19.58 7.56
C TYR A 133 13.27 -19.22 8.03
N ALA A 134 13.73 -17.99 7.79
CA ALA A 134 14.99 -17.50 8.32
C ALA A 134 15.00 -17.58 9.86
N ALA A 135 13.98 -17.03 10.52
CA ALA A 135 13.86 -17.05 11.99
C ALA A 135 13.90 -18.48 12.56
N HIS A 136 13.16 -19.42 11.96
CA HIS A 136 13.17 -20.83 12.38
C HIS A 136 14.50 -21.53 12.12
N THR A 137 15.17 -21.20 11.01
CA THR A 137 16.52 -21.70 10.69
C THR A 137 17.53 -21.28 11.75
N LEU A 138 17.51 -19.99 12.16
CA LEU A 138 18.35 -19.50 13.26
C LEU A 138 18.03 -20.20 14.60
N ALA A 139 16.78 -20.55 14.84
CA ALA A 139 16.35 -21.27 16.03
C ALA A 139 16.58 -22.79 15.96
N SER A 140 17.10 -23.33 14.84
CA SER A 140 17.18 -24.79 14.59
C SER A 140 15.83 -25.51 14.76
N THR A 141 14.73 -24.84 14.41
CA THR A 141 13.37 -25.39 14.43
C THR A 141 12.76 -25.30 13.03
N ARG A 142 11.58 -25.88 12.85
CA ARG A 142 10.81 -25.76 11.60
C ARG A 142 9.53 -24.98 11.86
N PRO A 143 9.09 -24.11 10.92
CA PRO A 143 7.81 -23.44 11.05
C PRO A 143 6.67 -24.44 11.00
N ALA A 144 5.63 -24.19 11.77
CA ALA A 144 4.41 -25.01 11.69
C ALA A 144 3.65 -24.67 10.40
N GLN A 145 3.04 -25.66 9.76
CA GLN A 145 2.22 -25.43 8.55
C GLN A 145 1.13 -24.38 8.78
N SER A 146 0.55 -24.34 9.98
CA SER A 146 -0.46 -23.34 10.36
C SER A 146 0.08 -21.91 10.32
N GLU A 147 1.36 -21.68 10.63
CA GLU A 147 1.98 -20.35 10.59
C GLU A 147 2.14 -19.87 9.14
N VAL A 148 2.61 -20.76 8.26
CA VAL A 148 2.74 -20.46 6.83
C VAL A 148 1.37 -20.17 6.21
N MET A 149 0.36 -20.98 6.53
CA MET A 149 -1.00 -20.77 6.05
C MET A 149 -1.63 -19.48 6.60
N ALA A 150 -1.34 -19.12 7.85
CA ALA A 150 -1.79 -17.86 8.44
C ALA A 150 -1.20 -16.64 7.70
N ILE A 151 0.08 -16.69 7.29
CA ILE A 151 0.68 -15.63 6.47
C ILE A 151 -0.03 -15.52 5.11
N ILE A 152 -0.33 -16.66 4.47
CA ILE A 152 -1.04 -16.66 3.18
C ILE A 152 -2.45 -16.05 3.33
N ASP A 153 -3.18 -16.43 4.37
CA ASP A 153 -4.53 -15.93 4.63
C ASP A 153 -4.54 -14.44 5.04
N ALA A 154 -3.51 -13.97 5.75
CA ALA A 154 -3.35 -12.56 6.10
C ALA A 154 -3.21 -11.63 4.87
N HIS A 155 -2.79 -12.16 3.72
CA HIS A 155 -2.67 -11.41 2.46
C HIS A 155 -3.85 -11.67 1.52
N ARG A 156 -4.94 -12.28 2.01
CA ARG A 156 -6.12 -12.56 1.19
C ARG A 156 -6.74 -11.27 0.67
N ILE A 157 -7.06 -11.27 -0.62
CA ILE A 157 -7.90 -10.27 -1.28
C ILE A 157 -9.24 -10.92 -1.57
N ASP A 158 -10.33 -10.32 -1.10
CA ASP A 158 -11.68 -10.80 -1.37
C ASP A 158 -12.56 -9.67 -1.90
N SER A 159 -12.71 -9.60 -3.22
CA SER A 159 -13.59 -8.67 -3.88
C SER A 159 -14.23 -9.30 -5.11
N LYS A 160 -15.37 -8.76 -5.56
CA LYS A 160 -16.17 -9.30 -6.67
C LYS A 160 -15.35 -9.59 -7.94
N ASN A 161 -14.39 -8.72 -8.25
CA ASN A 161 -13.61 -8.77 -9.50
C ASN A 161 -12.11 -9.01 -9.28
N CYS A 162 -11.66 -9.12 -8.03
CA CYS A 162 -10.27 -9.34 -7.65
C CYS A 162 -10.20 -10.26 -6.43
N PHE A 163 -9.56 -11.41 -6.59
CA PHE A 163 -9.39 -12.39 -5.53
C PHE A 163 -7.94 -12.88 -5.51
N PHE A 164 -7.42 -13.07 -4.31
CA PHE A 164 -6.17 -13.75 -4.05
C PHE A 164 -6.28 -14.45 -2.71
N GLY A 165 -5.98 -15.74 -2.64
CA GLY A 165 -6.06 -16.49 -1.39
C GLY A 165 -6.27 -17.98 -1.61
N LEU A 166 -6.46 -18.70 -0.50
CA LEU A 166 -6.68 -20.15 -0.52
C LEU A 166 -8.14 -20.47 -0.88
N THR A 167 -8.34 -21.24 -1.94
CA THR A 167 -9.63 -21.82 -2.32
C THR A 167 -9.50 -23.33 -2.37
N ARG A 168 -10.26 -24.05 -1.54
CA ARG A 168 -10.22 -25.53 -1.47
C ARG A 168 -8.79 -26.08 -1.28
N GLY A 169 -8.00 -25.44 -0.42
CA GLY A 169 -6.62 -25.81 -0.14
C GLY A 169 -5.61 -25.49 -1.24
N ARG A 170 -6.00 -24.75 -2.29
CA ARG A 170 -5.09 -24.29 -3.35
C ARG A 170 -5.01 -22.77 -3.35
N LEU A 171 -3.79 -22.24 -3.41
CA LEU A 171 -3.59 -20.81 -3.56
C LEU A 171 -4.03 -20.41 -4.97
N GLY A 172 -4.93 -19.45 -5.09
CA GLY A 172 -5.47 -19.01 -6.38
C GLY A 172 -5.61 -17.50 -6.44
N ALA A 173 -5.67 -16.98 -7.67
CA ALA A 173 -6.03 -15.60 -7.94
C ALA A 173 -7.10 -15.53 -9.03
N LYS A 174 -7.98 -14.52 -8.93
CA LYS A 174 -8.98 -14.19 -9.94
C LYS A 174 -8.95 -12.70 -10.22
N ALA A 175 -9.03 -12.33 -11.50
CA ALA A 175 -9.08 -10.94 -11.92
C ALA A 175 -9.87 -10.81 -13.22
N SER A 176 -10.93 -9.99 -13.21
CA SER A 176 -11.74 -9.68 -14.40
C SER A 176 -12.21 -10.93 -15.18
N GLY A 177 -12.65 -11.97 -14.46
CA GLY A 177 -13.15 -13.23 -15.04
C GLY A 177 -12.09 -14.28 -15.37
N ALA A 178 -10.80 -13.92 -15.41
CA ALA A 178 -9.71 -14.88 -15.50
C ALA A 178 -9.32 -15.40 -14.11
N SER A 179 -8.94 -16.67 -14.00
CA SER A 179 -8.43 -17.28 -12.77
C SER A 179 -7.16 -18.07 -13.02
N VAL A 180 -6.27 -18.12 -12.03
CA VAL A 180 -5.06 -18.93 -12.05
C VAL A 180 -4.86 -19.57 -10.67
N ASN A 181 -4.40 -20.83 -10.67
CA ASN A 181 -3.99 -21.51 -9.45
C ASN A 181 -2.46 -21.51 -9.38
N PHE A 182 -1.95 -21.23 -8.19
CA PHE A 182 -0.54 -21.31 -7.86
C PHE A 182 -0.25 -22.69 -7.27
N THR A 183 0.90 -23.25 -7.63
CA THR A 183 1.45 -24.46 -7.03
C THR A 183 2.45 -24.04 -5.96
N ILE A 184 2.28 -24.53 -4.74
CA ILE A 184 3.21 -24.32 -3.63
C ILE A 184 4.18 -25.50 -3.62
N GLU A 185 5.49 -25.24 -3.79
CA GLU A 185 6.50 -26.29 -3.85
C GLU A 185 7.70 -25.99 -2.92
N PRO A 186 8.02 -26.88 -1.97
CA PRO A 186 7.32 -28.14 -1.70
C PRO A 186 6.01 -27.95 -0.92
N SER A 187 5.07 -28.90 -1.03
CA SER A 187 3.75 -28.84 -0.40
C SER A 187 3.74 -29.28 1.07
N ASP A 188 4.82 -29.92 1.53
CA ASP A 188 5.01 -30.36 2.91
C ASP A 188 5.69 -29.30 3.78
N PHE A 189 6.07 -28.15 3.21
CA PHE A 189 6.73 -27.05 3.92
C PHE A 189 8.06 -27.45 4.58
N SER A 190 8.69 -28.55 4.13
CA SER A 190 9.96 -29.06 4.67
C SER A 190 11.12 -28.10 4.47
N VAL A 191 11.09 -27.33 3.38
CA VAL A 191 11.94 -26.18 3.09
C VAL A 191 11.07 -25.00 2.69
N GLN A 192 11.69 -23.82 2.57
CA GLN A 192 11.00 -22.60 2.17
C GLN A 192 10.20 -22.83 0.87
N PRO A 193 8.87 -22.67 0.90
CA PRO A 193 8.06 -22.93 -0.28
C PRO A 193 8.21 -21.80 -1.31
N SER A 194 8.18 -22.19 -2.58
CA SER A 194 8.07 -21.29 -3.72
C SER A 194 6.66 -21.33 -4.29
N PHE A 195 6.13 -20.18 -4.71
CA PHE A 195 4.86 -20.12 -5.42
C PHE A 195 5.11 -20.13 -6.92
N LYS A 196 4.82 -21.27 -7.55
CA LYS A 196 4.91 -21.45 -9.00
C LYS A 196 3.57 -21.15 -9.65
N CYS A 197 3.64 -20.57 -10.84
CA CYS A 197 2.46 -20.17 -11.60
C CYS A 197 2.70 -20.51 -13.08
N PRO A 198 1.70 -21.03 -13.80
CA PRO A 198 1.90 -21.52 -15.16
C PRO A 198 1.98 -20.36 -16.17
N PHE A 199 3.20 -19.84 -16.34
CA PHE A 199 3.49 -18.66 -17.17
C PHE A 199 3.11 -18.83 -18.65
N SER A 200 3.24 -20.04 -19.21
CA SER A 200 2.93 -20.32 -20.61
C SER A 200 1.43 -20.35 -20.89
N THR A 201 0.63 -20.93 -19.99
CA THR A 201 -0.80 -21.17 -20.22
C THR A 201 -1.71 -20.08 -19.66
N SER A 202 -1.26 -19.30 -18.67
CA SER A 202 -2.10 -18.29 -18.03
C SER A 202 -1.62 -16.87 -18.34
N ALA A 203 -2.43 -16.12 -19.08
CA ALA A 203 -2.19 -14.69 -19.33
C ALA A 203 -2.21 -13.86 -18.02
N LEU A 204 -3.08 -14.24 -17.08
CA LEU A 204 -3.14 -13.63 -15.74
C LEU A 204 -1.81 -13.80 -14.99
N CYS A 205 -1.22 -15.00 -15.08
CA CYS A 205 0.07 -15.30 -14.48
C CYS A 205 1.18 -14.40 -15.03
N ARG A 206 1.22 -14.21 -16.35
CA ARG A 206 2.20 -13.33 -17.01
C ARG A 206 2.07 -11.89 -16.52
N GLU A 207 0.85 -11.37 -16.49
CA GLU A 207 0.57 -10.01 -16.02
C GLU A 207 1.01 -9.79 -14.56
N ILE A 208 0.75 -10.76 -13.68
CA ILE A 208 1.16 -10.70 -12.28
C ILE A 208 2.70 -10.74 -12.17
N LEU A 209 3.36 -11.68 -12.86
CA LEU A 209 4.81 -11.87 -12.77
C LEU A 209 5.64 -10.77 -13.44
N LEU A 210 5.11 -10.12 -14.47
CA LEU A 210 5.76 -8.94 -15.05
C LEU A 210 5.79 -7.78 -14.06
N ARG A 211 4.73 -7.64 -13.25
CA ARG A 211 4.62 -6.56 -12.26
C ARG A 211 5.44 -6.81 -11.01
N THR A 212 5.72 -8.05 -10.64
CA THR A 212 6.63 -8.35 -9.53
C THR A 212 8.10 -8.06 -9.86
N LYS A 213 8.48 -8.06 -11.15
CA LYS A 213 9.86 -7.80 -11.60
C LYS A 213 10.18 -6.32 -11.88
N SER A 214 9.18 -5.50 -12.14
CA SER A 214 9.35 -4.07 -12.44
C SER A 214 9.51 -3.29 -11.14
N LYS A 215 10.70 -3.34 -10.54
CA LYS A 215 11.09 -2.52 -9.38
C LYS A 215 12.21 -1.56 -9.77
#